data_AF-A0A945SW45-F1
#
_entry.id   AF-A0A945SW45-F1
#
_cell.length_a   1.000
_cell.length_b   1.000
_cell.length_c   1.000
_cell.angle_alpha   90.00
_cell.angle_beta   90.00
_cell.angle_gamma   90.00
#
_symmetry.space_group_name_H-M   'P 1'
#
loop_
_entity.id
_entity.type
_entity.pdbx_description
1 polymer ?
#
loop_
_entity_poly.entity_id
_entity_poly.type
_entity_poly.pdbx_seq_one_letter_code
_entity_poly.pdbx_strand_id
1 'polypeptide(L)'
;MKAPIRFRIAVKRYLPKSFLGRSIMIIITPLILVQVVSTWVFYDRHWSTITRRLSDSVAGEISLVINARSHFADEKSTKWIMTSAGDMGLTMNFKPGEILPNAPPVTGGGILDTRLANSMRERVRRPVHIDTWSHDRLVQMKVQLPDGVMEIFVPRERLFSSTTYIFLMWMIGTSLLLFAIATMFMRNQVRPIRRLAAAVDNFGKGRDVPDFKP
;
A
#
# COMPACT_ATOMS: atom_id res chain seq x y z
N MET A 1 -9.14 -26.15 -26.09
CA MET A 1 -8.46 -26.43 -24.81
C MET A 1 -9.52 -26.63 -23.72
N LYS A 2 -9.83 -27.88 -23.33
CA LYS A 2 -10.93 -28.20 -22.39
C LYS A 2 -10.41 -28.03 -20.95
N ALA A 3 -10.97 -27.08 -20.19
CA ALA A 3 -10.66 -26.94 -18.77
C ALA A 3 -10.98 -28.26 -18.02
N PRO A 4 -10.12 -28.73 -17.11
CA PRO A 4 -10.28 -30.03 -16.45
C PRO A 4 -11.60 -30.06 -15.68
N ILE A 5 -12.35 -31.15 -15.84
CA ILE A 5 -13.75 -31.34 -15.39
C ILE A 5 -13.94 -31.02 -13.89
N ARG A 6 -12.90 -31.23 -13.07
CA ARG A 6 -12.90 -30.90 -11.64
C ARG A 6 -13.05 -29.39 -11.35
N PHE A 7 -12.53 -28.52 -12.21
CA PHE A 7 -12.62 -27.06 -12.04
C PHE A 7 -14.05 -26.54 -12.28
N ARG A 8 -14.77 -27.09 -13.26
CA ARG A 8 -16.18 -26.69 -13.54
C ARG A 8 -17.13 -27.03 -12.39
N ILE A 9 -16.87 -28.10 -11.64
CA ILE A 9 -17.72 -28.56 -10.52
C ILE A 9 -17.49 -27.68 -9.28
N ALA A 10 -16.25 -27.31 -8.98
CA ALA A 10 -15.91 -26.45 -7.85
C ALA A 10 -16.53 -25.05 -7.99
N VAL A 11 -16.44 -24.44 -9.18
CA VAL A 11 -17.03 -23.11 -9.47
C VAL A 11 -18.56 -23.13 -9.32
N LYS A 12 -19.23 -24.23 -9.71
CA LYS A 12 -20.68 -24.39 -9.60
C LYS A 12 -21.21 -24.37 -8.16
N ARG A 13 -20.34 -24.65 -7.17
CA ARG A 13 -20.71 -24.66 -5.74
C ARG A 13 -20.74 -23.26 -5.12
N TYR A 14 -19.93 -22.33 -5.65
CA TYR A 14 -19.84 -20.94 -5.19
C TYR A 14 -20.76 -19.98 -5.96
N LEU A 15 -21.35 -20.43 -7.06
CA LEU A 15 -22.31 -19.65 -7.86
C LEU A 15 -23.67 -19.57 -7.13
N PRO A 16 -24.23 -18.36 -6.93
CA PRO A 16 -25.54 -18.19 -6.32
C PRO A 16 -26.62 -18.90 -7.12
N LYS A 17 -27.52 -19.56 -6.39
CA LYS A 17 -28.62 -20.34 -6.97
C LYS A 17 -29.83 -19.46 -7.33
N SER A 18 -29.96 -18.28 -6.72
CA SER A 18 -31.05 -17.34 -7.00
C SER A 18 -30.80 -16.51 -8.26
N PHE A 19 -31.86 -16.19 -9.00
CA PHE A 19 -31.80 -15.28 -10.16
C PHE A 19 -31.15 -13.94 -9.79
N LEU A 20 -31.56 -13.36 -8.66
CA LEU A 20 -31.00 -12.12 -8.12
C LEU A 20 -29.49 -12.23 -7.88
N GLY A 21 -29.03 -13.30 -7.24
CA GLY A 21 -27.62 -13.50 -6.95
C GLY A 21 -26.79 -13.66 -8.22
N ARG A 22 -27.31 -14.34 -9.25
CA ARG A 22 -26.63 -14.46 -10.56
C ARG A 22 -26.48 -13.10 -11.25
N SER A 23 -27.54 -12.31 -11.33
CA SER A 23 -27.49 -10.99 -11.96
C SER A 23 -26.54 -10.05 -11.23
N ILE A 24 -26.58 -10.06 -9.89
CA ILE A 24 -25.67 -9.29 -9.05
C ILE A 24 -24.21 -9.72 -9.27
N MET A 25 -23.93 -11.02 -9.32
CA MET A 25 -22.58 -11.54 -9.58
C MET A 25 -22.05 -11.14 -10.97
N ILE A 26 -22.89 -11.16 -12.01
CA ILE A 26 -22.46 -10.77 -13.38
C ILE A 26 -21.95 -9.33 -13.41
N ILE A 27 -22.58 -8.42 -12.67
CA ILE A 27 -22.19 -7.01 -12.62
C ILE A 27 -20.99 -6.78 -11.69
N ILE A 28 -20.99 -7.45 -10.53
CA ILE A 28 -19.97 -7.25 -9.50
C ILE A 28 -18.63 -7.88 -9.86
N THR A 29 -18.64 -9.05 -10.51
CA THR A 29 -17.42 -9.80 -10.81
C THR A 29 -16.40 -8.98 -11.61
N PRO A 30 -16.75 -8.34 -12.75
CA PRO A 30 -15.80 -7.53 -13.50
C PRO A 30 -15.33 -6.31 -12.69
N LEU A 31 -16.21 -5.71 -11.87
CA LEU A 31 -15.84 -4.58 -11.01
C LEU A 31 -14.79 -4.98 -9.96
N ILE A 32 -14.99 -6.12 -9.27
CA ILE A 32 -14.02 -6.65 -8.31
C ILE A 32 -12.70 -6.99 -9.02
N LEU A 33 -12.76 -7.59 -10.20
CA LEU A 33 -11.57 -7.96 -10.95
C LEU A 33 -10.75 -6.71 -11.33
N VAL A 34 -11.41 -5.66 -11.82
CA VAL A 34 -10.76 -4.37 -12.08
C VAL A 34 -10.21 -3.78 -10.79
N GLN A 35 -10.94 -3.84 -9.67
CA GLN A 35 -10.47 -3.29 -8.40
C GLN A 35 -9.20 -4.00 -7.90
N VAL A 36 -9.17 -5.33 -7.98
CA VAL A 36 -8.00 -6.13 -7.56
C VAL A 36 -6.82 -5.84 -8.47
N VAL A 37 -7.02 -5.84 -9.79
CA VAL A 37 -5.95 -5.54 -10.76
C VAL A 37 -5.43 -4.11 -10.56
N SER A 38 -6.31 -3.13 -10.43
CA SER A 38 -5.93 -1.73 -10.20
C SER A 38 -5.16 -1.56 -8.89
N THR A 39 -5.62 -2.18 -7.80
CA THR A 39 -4.93 -2.15 -6.50
C THR A 39 -3.55 -2.77 -6.60
N TRP A 40 -3.45 -3.93 -7.27
CA TRP A 40 -2.17 -4.62 -7.45
C TRP A 40 -1.20 -3.82 -8.34
N VAL A 41 -1.67 -3.30 -9.47
CA VAL A 41 -0.86 -2.46 -10.37
C VAL A 41 -0.39 -1.19 -9.65
N PHE A 42 -1.26 -0.53 -8.90
CA PHE A 42 -0.90 0.67 -8.16
C PHE A 42 0.13 0.35 -7.05
N TYR A 43 -0.08 -0.73 -6.30
CA TYR A 43 0.85 -1.20 -5.28
C TYR A 43 2.23 -1.50 -5.87
N ASP A 44 2.28 -2.34 -6.89
CA ASP A 44 3.52 -2.82 -7.51
C ASP A 44 4.24 -1.71 -8.28
N ARG A 45 3.54 -1.00 -9.17
CA ARG A 45 4.18 -0.02 -10.07
C ARG A 45 4.42 1.32 -9.39
N HIS A 46 3.43 1.85 -8.68
CA HIS A 46 3.49 3.25 -8.24
C HIS A 46 4.07 3.37 -6.85
N TRP A 47 3.48 2.68 -5.88
CA TRP A 47 3.90 2.80 -4.48
C TRP A 47 5.32 2.29 -4.27
N SER A 48 5.64 1.10 -4.77
CA SER A 48 6.99 0.54 -4.62
C SER A 48 8.08 1.41 -5.27
N THR A 49 7.78 2.00 -6.44
CA THR A 49 8.70 2.85 -7.18
C THR A 49 8.92 4.19 -6.47
N ILE A 50 7.86 4.85 -5.99
CA ILE A 50 7.98 6.12 -5.28
C ILE A 50 8.76 5.92 -3.99
N THR A 51 8.40 4.93 -3.17
CA THR A 51 9.13 4.65 -1.92
C THR A 51 10.59 4.35 -2.19
N ARG A 52 10.89 3.56 -3.23
CA ARG A 52 12.28 3.28 -3.61
C ARG A 52 13.01 4.56 -3.99
N ARG A 53 12.43 5.42 -4.85
CA ARG A 53 13.07 6.67 -5.26
C ARG A 53 13.33 7.62 -4.08
N LEU A 54 12.36 7.74 -3.18
CA LEU A 54 12.50 8.54 -1.96
C LEU A 54 13.62 7.98 -1.05
N SER A 55 13.60 6.68 -0.82
CA SER A 55 14.62 5.98 -0.03
C SER A 55 16.01 6.11 -0.66
N ASP A 56 16.11 5.95 -1.98
CA ASP A 56 17.36 6.08 -2.75
C ASP A 56 17.89 7.52 -2.73
N SER A 57 17.01 8.53 -2.73
CA SER A 57 17.38 9.94 -2.59
C SER A 57 17.99 10.21 -1.22
N VAL A 58 17.26 9.86 -0.15
CA VAL A 58 17.72 10.06 1.23
C VAL A 58 18.98 9.26 1.53
N ALA A 59 19.06 8.00 1.09
CA ALA A 59 20.26 7.18 1.25
C ALA A 59 21.46 7.76 0.47
N GLY A 60 21.21 8.40 -0.68
CA GLY A 60 22.22 9.13 -1.44
C GLY A 60 22.73 10.37 -0.69
N GLU A 61 21.83 11.18 -0.14
CA GLU A 61 22.17 12.34 0.69
C GLU A 61 22.98 11.93 1.94
N ILE A 62 22.56 10.86 2.63
CA ILE A 62 23.30 10.33 3.78
C ILE A 62 24.69 9.84 3.38
N SER A 63 24.80 9.12 2.26
CA SER A 63 26.10 8.67 1.73
C SER A 63 27.01 9.85 1.40
N LEU A 64 26.46 10.91 0.79
CA LEU A 64 27.20 12.15 0.52
C LEU A 64 27.74 12.79 1.79
N VAL A 65 26.91 12.94 2.83
CA VAL A 65 27.33 13.54 4.11
C VAL A 65 28.39 12.68 4.80
N ILE A 66 28.21 11.36 4.85
CA ILE A 66 29.18 10.43 5.42
C ILE A 66 30.52 10.49 4.68
N ASN A 67 30.50 10.50 3.35
CA ASN A 67 31.71 10.58 2.53
C ASN A 67 32.39 11.94 2.63
N ALA A 68 31.63 13.04 2.71
CA ALA A 68 32.18 14.37 2.93
C ALA A 68 32.92 14.45 4.28
N ARG A 69 32.30 13.94 5.34
CA ARG A 69 32.92 13.87 6.67
C ARG A 69 34.17 13.01 6.68
N SER A 70 34.17 11.86 5.99
CA SER A 70 35.35 10.98 5.97
C SER A 70 36.56 11.63 5.31
N HIS A 71 36.37 12.60 4.42
CA HIS A 71 37.45 13.37 3.80
C HIS A 71 37.82 14.63 4.60
N PHE A 72 36.84 15.27 5.24
CA PHE A 72 37.02 16.50 6.03
C PHE A 72 36.66 16.26 7.49
N ALA A 73 37.58 15.63 8.22
CA ALA A 73 37.37 15.19 9.60
C ALA A 73 37.66 16.27 10.67
N ASP A 74 38.03 17.49 10.27
CA ASP A 74 38.22 18.58 11.23
C ASP A 74 36.88 19.01 11.86
N GLU A 75 36.94 19.54 13.08
CA GLU A 75 35.76 19.89 13.87
C GLU A 75 34.90 20.96 13.17
N LYS A 76 35.55 21.93 12.52
CA LYS A 76 34.89 23.04 11.83
C LYS A 76 34.13 22.54 10.59
N SER A 77 34.77 21.73 9.76
CA SER A 77 34.15 21.11 8.59
C SER A 77 33.04 20.14 8.99
N THR A 78 33.25 19.34 10.03
CA THR A 78 32.22 18.42 10.53
C THR A 78 30.97 19.18 10.96
N LYS A 79 31.13 20.25 11.75
CA LYS A 79 30.00 21.08 12.19
C LYS A 79 29.27 21.74 11.01
N TRP A 80 30.02 22.26 10.04
CA TRP A 80 29.45 22.82 8.81
C TRP A 80 28.66 21.77 8.01
N ILE A 81 29.25 20.59 7.77
CA ILE A 81 28.61 19.47 7.07
C ILE A 81 27.30 19.06 7.77
N MET A 82 27.29 18.91 9.09
CA MET A 82 26.09 18.55 9.84
C MET A 82 25.01 19.63 9.78
N THR A 83 25.41 20.91 9.76
CA THR A 83 24.48 22.03 9.64
C THR A 83 23.86 22.07 8.25
N SER A 84 24.67 21.87 7.20
CA SER A 84 24.20 21.78 5.80
C SER A 84 23.34 20.54 5.54
N ALA A 85 23.51 19.45 6.29
CA ALA A 85 22.59 18.32 6.24
C ALA A 85 21.17 18.72 6.72
N GLY A 86 21.08 19.73 7.60
CA GLY A 86 19.82 20.33 8.02
C GLY A 86 19.03 20.95 6.87
N ASP A 87 19.71 21.56 5.89
CA ASP A 87 19.07 22.12 4.68
C ASP A 87 18.48 21.02 3.79
N MET A 88 19.04 19.81 3.86
CA MET A 88 18.47 18.62 3.23
C MET A 88 17.31 18.06 4.03
N GLY A 89 16.99 18.57 5.23
CA GLY A 89 15.99 17.98 6.13
C GLY A 89 16.49 16.69 6.79
N LEU A 90 17.80 16.58 7.02
CA LEU A 90 18.44 15.53 7.79
C LEU A 90 18.97 16.13 9.10
N THR A 91 18.58 15.59 10.24
CA THR A 91 19.22 15.94 11.51
C THR A 91 20.23 14.86 11.85
N MET A 92 21.51 15.22 11.85
CA MET A 92 22.60 14.27 12.06
C MET A 92 23.38 14.60 13.33
N ASN A 93 23.69 13.58 14.10
CA ASN A 93 24.52 13.67 15.29
C ASN A 93 25.58 12.58 15.27
N PHE A 94 26.83 12.95 15.47
CA PHE A 94 27.94 12.01 15.52
C PHE A 94 28.24 11.65 16.98
N LYS A 95 28.32 10.35 17.26
CA LYS A 95 28.65 9.82 18.59
C LYS A 95 30.02 9.12 18.53
N PRO A 96 31.11 9.81 18.92
CA PRO A 96 32.47 9.26 18.85
C PRO A 96 32.62 8.02 19.73
N GLY A 97 33.29 7.00 19.22
CA GLY A 97 33.57 5.76 19.95
C GLY A 97 32.35 4.86 20.25
N GLU A 98 31.13 5.28 19.87
CA GLU A 98 29.95 4.43 19.99
C GLU A 98 30.04 3.27 18.97
N ILE A 99 29.52 2.12 19.37
CA ILE A 99 29.41 0.92 18.54
C ILE A 99 27.94 0.54 18.47
N LEU A 100 27.48 0.25 17.26
CA LEU A 100 26.12 -0.23 17.04
C LEU A 100 25.87 -1.54 17.82
N PRO A 101 24.73 -1.66 18.53
CA PRO A 101 24.40 -2.89 19.22
C PRO A 101 24.35 -4.08 18.25
N ASN A 102 24.80 -5.27 18.64
CA ASN A 102 24.69 -6.48 17.81
C ASN A 102 23.26 -7.06 17.75
N ALA A 103 22.24 -6.30 18.18
CA ALA A 103 20.85 -6.72 18.11
C ALA A 103 20.25 -6.37 16.74
N PRO A 104 19.46 -7.25 16.11
CA PRO A 104 18.75 -6.88 14.89
C PRO A 104 17.90 -5.63 15.17
N PRO A 105 17.94 -4.62 14.28
CA PRO A 105 17.14 -3.41 14.47
C PRO A 105 15.65 -3.77 14.56
N VAL A 106 14.90 -3.00 15.34
CA VAL A 106 13.43 -3.06 15.35
C VAL A 106 12.93 -2.44 14.04
N THR A 107 13.07 -3.20 12.96
CA THR A 107 12.44 -2.85 11.70
C THR A 107 10.96 -3.09 11.84
N GLY A 108 10.14 -2.09 11.49
CA GLY A 108 8.78 -2.38 11.10
C GLY A 108 8.81 -3.52 10.07
N GLY A 109 8.00 -4.56 10.25
CA GLY A 109 7.98 -5.71 9.33
C GLY A 109 7.41 -5.36 7.94
N GLY A 110 7.33 -4.09 7.58
CA GLY A 110 6.70 -3.60 6.38
C GLY A 110 7.61 -3.71 5.15
N ILE A 111 6.96 -3.77 3.99
CA ILE A 111 7.65 -3.71 2.69
C ILE A 111 8.39 -2.38 2.54
N LEU A 112 7.89 -1.30 3.14
CA LEU A 112 8.53 0.01 3.16
C LEU A 112 9.89 0.00 3.89
N ASP A 113 9.93 -0.61 5.08
CA ASP A 113 11.14 -0.71 5.90
C ASP A 113 12.21 -1.53 5.17
N THR A 114 11.78 -2.60 4.49
CA THR A 114 12.66 -3.44 3.67
C THR A 114 13.25 -2.66 2.50
N ARG A 115 12.47 -1.81 1.82
CA ARG A 115 12.96 -0.98 0.72
C ARG A 115 14.00 0.02 1.19
N LEU A 116 13.71 0.73 2.29
CA LEU A 116 14.65 1.67 2.88
C LEU A 116 15.95 0.98 3.30
N ALA A 117 15.86 -0.17 3.97
CA ALA A 117 17.03 -0.96 4.36
C ALA A 117 17.88 -1.36 3.15
N ASN A 118 17.25 -1.78 2.04
CA ASN A 118 17.98 -2.12 0.81
C ASN A 118 18.65 -0.89 0.18
N SER A 119 17.95 0.24 0.05
CA SER A 119 18.52 1.50 -0.45
C SER A 119 19.73 1.95 0.37
N MET A 120 19.64 1.86 1.70
CA MET A 120 20.75 2.18 2.60
C MET A 120 21.94 1.23 2.43
N ARG A 121 21.70 -0.08 2.31
CA ARG A 121 22.78 -1.06 2.04
C ARG A 121 23.47 -0.79 0.70
N GLU A 122 22.70 -0.48 -0.34
CA GLU A 122 23.23 -0.23 -1.69
C GLU A 122 24.06 1.07 -1.77
N ARG A 123 23.59 2.16 -1.13
CA ARG A 123 24.19 3.49 -1.23
C ARG A 123 25.23 3.81 -0.16
N VAL A 124 24.98 3.41 1.09
CA VAL A 124 25.85 3.74 2.24
C VAL A 124 26.90 2.64 2.46
N ARG A 125 26.59 1.38 2.13
CA ARG A 125 27.52 0.24 2.19
C ARG A 125 28.19 0.05 3.56
N ARG A 126 27.46 0.38 4.63
CA ARG A 126 27.88 0.22 6.03
C ARG A 126 26.77 -0.46 6.83
N PRO A 127 27.09 -1.10 7.97
CA PRO A 127 26.07 -1.57 8.91
C PRO A 127 25.15 -0.43 9.32
N VAL A 128 23.85 -0.66 9.22
CA VAL A 128 22.81 0.33 9.51
C VAL A 128 21.72 -0.28 10.37
N HIS A 129 21.33 0.44 11.43
CA HIS A 129 20.11 0.17 12.18
C HIS A 129 19.07 1.21 11.81
N ILE A 130 17.85 0.75 11.56
CA ILE A 130 16.74 1.59 11.15
C ILE A 130 15.61 1.33 12.13
N ASP A 131 15.16 2.39 12.79
CA ASP A 131 14.02 2.39 13.69
C ASP A 131 12.93 3.30 13.11
N THR A 132 11.83 2.66 12.68
CA THR A 132 10.66 3.32 12.09
C THR A 132 9.46 3.35 13.03
N TRP A 133 9.63 2.88 14.27
CA TRP A 133 8.53 2.65 15.22
C TRP A 133 8.63 3.52 16.47
N SER A 134 9.82 3.80 16.98
CA SER A 134 9.98 4.54 18.25
C SER A 134 9.52 6.00 18.18
N HIS A 135 9.37 6.56 16.97
CA HIS A 135 8.94 7.94 16.77
C HIS A 135 7.85 8.02 15.68
N ASP A 136 6.77 8.75 15.95
CA ASP A 136 5.61 8.82 15.03
C ASP A 136 5.93 9.49 13.68
N ARG A 137 6.76 10.55 13.72
CA ARG A 137 7.03 11.44 12.58
C ARG A 137 8.47 11.38 12.05
N LEU A 138 9.36 10.72 12.78
CA LEU A 138 10.77 10.66 12.45
C LEU A 138 11.17 9.19 12.30
N VAL A 139 12.05 8.93 11.34
CA VAL A 139 12.75 7.66 11.23
C VAL A 139 14.16 7.89 11.73
N GLN A 140 14.54 7.11 12.75
CA GLN A 140 15.89 7.15 13.29
C GLN A 140 16.74 6.09 12.57
N MET A 141 17.89 6.50 12.08
CA MET A 141 18.87 5.62 11.47
C MET A 141 20.21 5.80 12.17
N LYS A 142 20.89 4.69 12.45
CA LYS A 142 22.23 4.66 13.03
C LYS A 142 23.16 3.93 12.07
N VAL A 143 24.22 4.59 11.62
CA VAL A 143 25.20 4.03 10.68
C VAL A 143 26.54 3.86 11.36
N GLN A 144 27.16 2.67 11.25
CA GLN A 144 28.49 2.43 11.80
C GLN A 144 29.55 3.13 10.96
N LEU A 145 30.36 3.97 11.60
CA LEU A 145 31.57 4.56 11.06
C LEU A 145 32.82 3.93 11.73
N PRO A 146 34.03 4.13 11.17
CA PRO A 146 35.27 3.64 11.79
C PRO A 146 35.54 4.22 13.18
N ASP A 147 35.10 5.45 13.43
CA ASP A 147 35.41 6.25 14.62
C ASP A 147 34.21 6.51 15.55
N GLY A 148 33.05 5.91 15.24
CA GLY A 148 31.83 6.07 16.04
C GLY A 148 30.55 5.70 15.28
N VAL A 149 29.41 6.19 15.75
CA VAL A 149 28.10 6.00 15.10
C VAL A 149 27.55 7.33 14.63
N MET A 150 27.05 7.36 13.39
CA MET A 150 26.23 8.46 12.88
C MET A 150 24.77 8.20 13.19
N GLU A 151 24.17 9.03 14.03
CA GLU A 151 22.74 9.02 14.30
C GLU A 151 22.04 10.05 13.41
N ILE A 152 20.99 9.63 12.73
CA ILE A 152 20.34 10.38 11.66
C ILE A 152 18.84 10.33 11.92
N PHE A 153 18.19 11.49 11.96
CA PHE A 153 16.74 11.60 12.02
C PHE A 153 16.24 12.19 10.72
N VAL A 154 15.27 11.49 10.12
CA VAL A 154 14.66 11.89 8.84
C VAL A 154 13.15 11.97 9.01
N PRO A 155 12.50 13.06 8.58
CA PRO A 155 11.05 13.15 8.55
C PRO A 155 10.43 12.01 7.73
N ARG A 156 9.43 11.34 8.29
CA ARG A 156 8.78 10.17 7.69
C ARG A 156 8.21 10.46 6.29
N GLU A 157 7.74 11.68 6.07
CA GLU A 157 7.19 12.17 4.80
C GLU A 157 8.23 12.24 3.67
N ARG A 158 9.53 12.32 4.00
CA ARG A 158 10.62 12.27 3.00
C ARG A 158 10.93 10.85 2.55
N LEU A 159 10.60 9.86 3.37
CA LEU A 159 10.86 8.44 3.10
C LEU A 159 9.62 7.75 2.52
N PHE A 160 8.43 8.24 2.86
CA PHE A 160 7.16 7.65 2.47
C PHE A 160 6.16 8.72 2.04
N SER A 161 5.43 8.47 0.96
CA SER A 161 4.36 9.36 0.51
C SER A 161 3.06 9.05 1.25
N SER A 162 2.64 9.96 2.13
CA SER A 162 1.34 9.87 2.83
C SER A 162 0.14 9.91 1.86
N THR A 163 0.27 10.65 0.76
CA THR A 163 -0.79 10.79 -0.27
C THR A 163 -1.12 9.45 -0.93
N THR A 164 -0.14 8.55 -1.07
CA THR A 164 -0.36 7.22 -1.65
C THR A 164 -1.35 6.39 -0.82
N TYR A 165 -1.26 6.45 0.52
CA TYR A 165 -2.20 5.75 1.39
C TYR A 165 -3.62 6.35 1.30
N ILE A 166 -3.71 7.68 1.29
CA ILE A 166 -4.99 8.40 1.15
C ILE A 166 -5.66 8.02 -0.17
N PHE A 167 -4.89 7.98 -1.27
CA PHE A 167 -5.39 7.57 -2.58
C PHE A 167 -5.94 6.13 -2.57
N LEU A 168 -5.19 5.17 -2.01
CA LEU A 168 -5.65 3.77 -1.89
C LEU A 168 -6.93 3.67 -1.06
N MET A 169 -7.00 4.41 0.05
CA MET A 169 -8.18 4.46 0.90
C MET A 169 -9.38 5.02 0.15
N TRP A 170 -9.22 6.10 -0.63
CA TRP A 170 -10.28 6.65 -1.48
C TRP A 170 -10.71 5.69 -2.57
N MET A 171 -9.76 5.03 -3.26
CA MET A 171 -10.04 4.05 -4.30
C MET A 171 -10.86 2.87 -3.77
N ILE A 172 -10.51 2.34 -2.60
CA ILE A 172 -11.27 1.26 -1.96
C ILE A 172 -12.63 1.79 -1.45
N GLY A 173 -12.63 2.92 -0.75
CA GLY A 173 -13.84 3.51 -0.16
C GLY A 173 -14.90 3.86 -1.20
N THR A 174 -14.50 4.52 -2.29
CA THR A 174 -15.40 4.84 -3.41
C THR A 174 -15.92 3.59 -4.11
N SER A 175 -15.08 2.57 -4.30
CA SER A 175 -15.52 1.28 -4.88
C SER A 175 -16.56 0.57 -4.00
N LEU A 176 -16.39 0.59 -2.68
CA LEU A 176 -17.33 0.02 -1.72
C LEU A 176 -18.65 0.79 -1.69
N LEU A 177 -18.58 2.12 -1.78
CA LEU A 177 -19.77 2.97 -1.88
C LEU A 177 -20.57 2.65 -3.15
N LEU A 178 -19.90 2.62 -4.31
CA LEU A 178 -20.52 2.25 -5.58
C LEU A 178 -21.10 0.84 -5.55
N PHE A 179 -20.40 -0.10 -4.91
CA PHE A 179 -20.87 -1.46 -4.71
C PHE A 179 -22.16 -1.52 -3.89
N ALA A 180 -22.22 -0.76 -2.78
CA ALA A 180 -23.42 -0.69 -1.94
C ALA A 180 -24.60 -0.11 -2.73
N ILE A 181 -24.38 0.99 -3.45
CA ILE A 181 -25.38 1.64 -4.31
C ILE A 181 -25.86 0.67 -5.39
N ALA A 182 -24.95 0.04 -6.14
CA ALA A 182 -25.29 -0.93 -7.19
C ALA A 182 -26.10 -2.11 -6.65
N THR A 183 -25.74 -2.62 -5.48
CA THR A 183 -26.48 -3.71 -4.81
C THR A 183 -27.89 -3.27 -4.44
N MET A 184 -28.07 -2.04 -3.94
CA MET A 184 -29.38 -1.46 -3.63
C MET A 184 -30.25 -1.32 -4.89
N PHE A 185 -29.70 -0.76 -5.97
CA PHE A 185 -30.41 -0.63 -7.24
C PHE A 185 -30.82 -1.99 -7.82
N MET A 186 -29.91 -2.98 -7.83
CA MET A 186 -30.23 -4.32 -8.29
C MET A 186 -31.33 -4.96 -7.46
N ARG A 187 -31.33 -4.77 -6.14
CA ARG A 187 -32.41 -5.26 -5.26
C ARG A 187 -33.76 -4.63 -5.60
N ASN A 188 -33.76 -3.34 -5.93
CA ASN A 188 -34.97 -2.63 -6.34
C ASN A 188 -35.43 -3.03 -7.76
N GLN A 189 -34.52 -3.29 -8.70
CA GLN A 189 -34.85 -3.69 -10.07
C GLN A 189 -35.37 -5.13 -10.17
N VAL A 190 -34.88 -6.06 -9.34
CA VAL A 190 -35.30 -7.48 -9.41
C VAL A 190 -36.70 -7.72 -8.84
N ARG A 191 -37.17 -6.89 -7.90
CA ARG A 191 -38.51 -7.03 -7.29
C ARG A 191 -39.64 -6.93 -8.35
N PRO A 192 -39.71 -5.88 -9.20
CA PRO A 192 -40.69 -5.80 -10.28
C PRO A 192 -40.60 -6.94 -11.29
N ILE A 193 -39.39 -7.32 -11.71
CA ILE A 193 -39.19 -8.41 -12.68
C ILE A 193 -39.76 -9.72 -12.14
N ARG A 194 -39.53 -10.01 -10.85
CA ARG A 194 -40.08 -11.20 -10.20
C ARG A 194 -41.62 -11.14 -10.11
N ARG A 195 -42.19 -9.95 -9.87
CA ARG A 195 -43.66 -9.76 -9.84
C ARG A 195 -44.28 -9.97 -11.22
N LEU A 196 -43.68 -9.43 -12.28
CA LEU A 196 -44.12 -9.63 -13.66
C LEU A 196 -44.03 -11.10 -14.08
N ALA A 197 -42.91 -11.76 -13.78
CA ALA A 197 -42.74 -13.19 -14.06
C ALA A 197 -43.81 -14.05 -13.36
N ALA A 198 -44.15 -13.72 -12.11
CA ALA A 198 -45.23 -14.41 -11.39
C ALA A 198 -46.62 -14.12 -11.98
N ALA A 199 -46.88 -12.89 -12.42
CA ALA A 199 -48.15 -12.52 -13.07
C ALA A 199 -48.35 -13.27 -14.40
N VAL A 200 -47.30 -13.36 -15.23
CA VAL A 200 -47.33 -14.09 -16.51
C VAL A 200 -47.52 -15.59 -16.27
N ASP A 201 -46.85 -16.18 -15.28
CA ASP A 201 -47.00 -17.61 -14.95
C ASP A 201 -48.42 -17.93 -14.44
N ASN A 202 -49.04 -17.03 -13.68
CA ASN A 202 -50.44 -17.18 -13.24
C ASN A 202 -51.43 -17.03 -14.39
N PHE A 203 -51.24 -16.02 -15.26
CA PHE A 203 -52.06 -15.83 -16.45
C PHE A 203 -51.99 -17.04 -17.40
N GLY A 204 -50.78 -17.56 -17.64
CA GLY A 204 -50.56 -18.77 -18.45
C GLY A 204 -51.17 -20.04 -17.87
N LYS A 205 -51.51 -20.06 -16.57
CA LYS A 205 -52.19 -21.16 -15.88
C LYS A 205 -53.70 -20.96 -15.72
N GLY A 206 -54.26 -19.91 -16.34
CA GLY A 206 -55.69 -19.59 -16.27
C GLY A 206 -56.17 -19.16 -14.88
N ARG A 207 -55.26 -18.67 -14.03
CA ARG A 207 -55.60 -18.14 -12.69
C ARG A 207 -55.73 -16.63 -12.77
N ASP A 208 -56.76 -16.08 -12.12
CA ASP A 208 -56.91 -14.63 -12.00
C ASP A 208 -55.69 -14.02 -11.31
N VAL A 209 -55.21 -12.93 -11.89
CA VAL A 209 -54.09 -12.14 -11.36
C VAL A 209 -54.73 -10.99 -10.57
N PRO A 210 -54.76 -11.02 -9.23
CA PRO A 210 -55.27 -9.89 -8.49
C PRO A 210 -54.28 -8.74 -8.69
N ASP A 211 -54.76 -7.59 -9.17
CA ASP A 211 -54.08 -6.30 -9.14
C ASP A 211 -53.08 -5.99 -10.28
N PHE A 212 -53.42 -6.35 -11.53
CA PHE A 212 -52.75 -5.81 -12.73
C PHE A 212 -53.51 -4.57 -13.23
N LYS A 213 -53.16 -3.39 -12.72
CA LYS A 213 -53.54 -2.11 -13.36
C LYS A 213 -52.52 -1.76 -14.45
N PRO A 214 -52.96 -1.26 -15.62
CA PRO A 214 -52.10 -0.90 -16.73
C PRO A 214 -51.10 0.20 -16.37
#